data_AF-A0A7H4MYX1-F1
#
_entry.id   AF-A0A7H4MYX1-F1
#
_cell.length_a   1.000
_cell.length_b   1.000
_cell.length_c   1.000
_cell.angle_alpha   90.00
_cell.angle_beta   90.00
_cell.angle_gamma   90.00
#
_symmetry.space_group_name_H-M   'P 1'
#
loop_
_entity.id
_entity.type
_entity.pdbx_description
1 polymer ?
#
loop_
_entity_poly.entity_id
_entity_poly.type
_entity_poly.pdbx_seq_one_letter_code
_entity_poly.pdbx_strand_id
1 'polypeptide(L)'
;MKTTIKKHPGQQINLQPNGEQSAADIFKAVASGEYDAAIYPIGALLALNKALNLNLKASDSVGLFPNVYLYKKNTDPQLIKAIDAQLVALKKDGTLAELSRKWYAEDVYALPGASDVKVNTDWE
;
A
#
# COMPACT_ATOMS: atom_id res chain seq x y z
N MET A 1 9.97 11.40 13.58
CA MET A 1 9.27 12.64 13.14
C MET A 1 8.07 12.86 14.05
N LYS A 2 7.85 14.09 14.53
CA LYS A 2 6.69 14.45 15.35
C LYS A 2 5.64 15.13 14.46
N THR A 3 4.44 14.58 14.39
CA THR A 3 3.33 15.19 13.61
C THR A 3 2.06 15.29 14.45
N THR A 4 1.23 16.27 14.13
CA THR A 4 -0.03 16.56 14.81
C THR A 4 -1.21 16.15 13.93
N ILE A 5 -2.19 15.46 14.50
CA ILE A 5 -3.42 15.12 13.80
C ILE A 5 -4.27 16.39 13.72
N LYS A 6 -4.71 16.81 12.52
CA LYS A 6 -5.55 18.02 12.34
C LYS A 6 -6.80 18.03 13.24
N LYS A 7 -7.38 16.85 13.52
CA LYS A 7 -8.53 16.67 14.40
C LYS A 7 -8.17 16.60 15.90
N HIS A 8 -6.92 16.31 16.24
CA HIS A 8 -6.41 16.23 17.62
C HIS A 8 -5.07 16.96 17.76
N PRO A 9 -5.07 18.31 17.67
CA PRO A 9 -3.83 19.09 17.65
C PRO A 9 -3.02 19.03 18.95
N GLY A 10 -3.62 18.57 20.06
CA GLY A 10 -2.92 18.34 21.33
C GLY A 10 -2.26 16.96 21.46
N GLN A 11 -2.51 16.04 20.51
CA GLN A 11 -1.96 14.69 20.55
C GLN A 11 -0.84 14.56 19.52
N GLN A 12 0.39 14.48 20.03
CA GLN A 12 1.58 14.32 19.22
C GLN A 12 1.80 12.84 18.91
N ILE A 13 1.96 12.51 17.63
CA ILE A 13 2.39 11.18 17.21
C ILE A 13 3.91 11.17 17.08
N ASN A 14 4.56 10.12 17.59
CA ASN A 14 5.96 9.84 17.34
C ASN A 14 6.10 8.80 16.23
N LEU A 15 6.53 9.22 15.04
CA LEU A 15 6.80 8.32 13.92
C LEU A 15 8.27 7.95 13.90
N GLN A 16 8.56 6.65 13.93
CA GLN A 16 9.90 6.11 13.74
C GLN A 16 10.00 5.49 12.35
N PRO A 17 10.99 5.87 11.52
CA PRO A 17 11.25 5.17 10.28
C PRO A 17 11.73 3.75 10.60
N ASN A 18 11.17 2.78 9.89
CA ASN A 18 11.37 1.35 10.05
C ASN A 18 12.73 0.83 9.54
N GLY A 19 13.55 1.69 8.93
CA GLY A 19 14.95 1.42 8.59
C GLY A 19 15.18 0.05 7.92
N GLU A 20 16.07 -0.75 8.50
CA GLU A 20 16.48 -2.08 8.02
C GLU A 20 15.58 -3.23 8.52
N GLN A 21 14.52 -2.94 9.27
CA GLN A 21 13.67 -3.98 9.86
C GLN A 21 12.85 -4.70 8.79
N SER A 22 12.73 -6.02 8.91
CA SER A 22 11.82 -6.78 8.07
C SER A 22 10.36 -6.49 8.46
N ALA A 23 9.43 -6.71 7.52
CA ALA A 23 8.00 -6.62 7.81
C ALA A 23 7.57 -7.54 8.98
N ALA A 24 8.21 -8.71 9.09
CA ALA A 24 7.94 -9.66 10.16
C ALA A 24 8.36 -9.11 11.53
N ASP A 25 9.51 -8.44 11.62
CA ASP A 25 10.00 -7.84 12.87
C ASP A 25 9.12 -6.67 13.30
N ILE A 26 8.72 -5.82 12.33
CA ILE A 26 7.80 -4.70 12.57
C ILE A 26 6.48 -5.22 13.15
N PHE A 27 5.88 -6.25 12.55
CA PHE A 27 4.60 -6.79 13.03
C PHE A 27 4.73 -7.50 14.39
N LYS A 28 5.85 -8.18 14.66
CA LYS A 28 6.11 -8.73 16.00
C LYS A 28 6.24 -7.63 17.05
N ALA A 29 6.89 -6.51 16.73
CA ALA A 29 7.05 -5.39 17.64
C ALA A 29 5.70 -4.69 17.94
N VAL A 30 4.79 -4.63 16.97
CA VAL A 30 3.40 -4.21 17.23
C VAL A 30 2.67 -5.23 18.10
N ALA A 31 2.78 -6.53 17.79
CA ALA A 31 2.11 -7.58 18.53
C ALA A 31 2.60 -7.72 19.98
N SER A 32 3.87 -7.37 20.26
CA SER A 32 4.44 -7.35 21.61
C SER A 32 4.09 -6.09 22.40
N GLY A 33 3.53 -5.06 21.75
CA GLY A 33 3.24 -3.76 22.35
C GLY A 33 4.44 -2.81 22.43
N GLU A 34 5.55 -3.12 21.75
CA GLU A 34 6.68 -2.18 21.61
C GLU A 34 6.29 -0.95 20.78
N TYR A 35 5.42 -1.15 19.78
CA TYR A 35 4.79 -0.08 19.01
C TYR A 35 3.26 -0.24 19.02
N ASP A 36 2.54 0.89 19.05
CA ASP A 36 1.07 0.86 19.03
C ASP A 36 0.51 0.46 17.65
N ALA A 37 1.21 0.81 16.58
CA ALA A 37 0.80 0.54 15.21
C ALA A 37 1.99 0.60 14.23
N ALA A 38 1.80 0.02 13.05
CA ALA A 38 2.70 0.15 11.91
C ALA A 38 1.92 0.64 10.68
N ILE A 39 2.47 1.61 9.95
CA ILE A 39 1.97 2.00 8.63
C ILE A 39 2.67 1.10 7.62
N TYR A 40 1.94 0.15 7.03
CA TYR A 40 2.51 -0.85 6.14
C TYR A 40 1.47 -1.33 5.11
N PRO A 41 1.86 -1.75 3.89
CA PRO A 41 0.93 -2.29 2.91
C PRO A 41 0.08 -3.46 3.43
N ILE A 42 -1.23 -3.40 3.19
CA ILE A 42 -2.23 -4.38 3.66
C ILE A 42 -1.90 -5.82 3.27
N GLY A 43 -1.37 -6.03 2.06
CA GLY A 43 -1.03 -7.37 1.57
C GLY A 43 0.01 -8.08 2.44
N ALA A 44 0.98 -7.34 3.00
CA ALA A 44 1.97 -7.92 3.89
C ALA A 44 1.36 -8.30 5.24
N LEU A 45 0.45 -7.48 5.79
CA LEU A 45 -0.29 -7.84 7.00
C LEU A 45 -1.07 -9.13 6.78
N LEU A 46 -1.85 -9.23 5.70
CA LEU A 46 -2.66 -10.43 5.42
C LEU A 46 -1.79 -11.69 5.29
N ALA A 47 -0.64 -11.59 4.62
CA ALA A 47 0.28 -12.71 4.48
C ALA A 47 0.94 -13.10 5.82
N LEU A 48 1.51 -12.12 6.54
CA LEU A 48 2.35 -12.36 7.71
C LEU A 48 1.54 -12.62 8.98
N ASN A 49 0.36 -12.01 9.14
CA ASN A 49 -0.51 -12.26 10.28
C ASN A 49 -0.88 -13.76 10.35
N LYS A 50 -1.17 -14.36 9.19
CA LYS A 50 -1.39 -15.81 9.06
C LYS A 50 -0.10 -16.61 9.24
N ALA A 51 0.97 -16.25 8.53
CA ALA A 51 2.21 -17.03 8.54
C ALA A 51 2.90 -17.07 9.92
N LEU A 52 2.76 -16.01 10.71
CA LEU A 52 3.38 -15.87 12.02
C LEU A 52 2.40 -16.09 13.19
N ASN A 53 1.15 -16.47 12.90
CA ASN A 53 0.08 -16.65 13.89
C ASN A 53 -0.08 -15.43 14.82
N LEU A 54 -0.07 -14.23 14.23
CA LEU A 54 -0.30 -12.98 14.94
C LEU A 54 -1.81 -12.67 14.95
N ASN A 55 -2.23 -11.81 15.88
CA ASN A 55 -3.62 -11.34 16.00
C ASN A 55 -3.74 -9.83 15.77
N LEU A 56 -2.99 -9.33 14.78
CA LEU A 56 -3.04 -7.93 14.39
C LEU A 56 -4.29 -7.65 13.54
N LYS A 57 -4.78 -6.41 13.57
CA LYS A 57 -5.92 -5.94 12.79
C LYS A 57 -5.52 -4.71 12.00
N ALA A 58 -6.04 -4.60 10.78
CA ALA A 58 -5.95 -3.37 9.99
C ALA A 58 -6.97 -2.35 10.50
N SER A 59 -6.58 -1.08 10.49
CA SER A 59 -7.51 0.04 10.46
C SER A 59 -7.97 0.30 9.03
N ASP A 60 -8.77 1.35 8.83
CA ASP A 60 -8.95 1.94 7.50
C ASP A 60 -7.59 2.36 6.90
N SER A 61 -7.47 2.21 5.59
CA SER A 61 -6.28 2.60 4.82
C SER A 61 -6.06 4.12 4.89
N VAL A 62 -4.84 4.52 5.28
CA VAL A 62 -4.46 5.93 5.51
C VAL A 62 -3.69 6.56 4.34
N GLY A 63 -3.38 5.77 3.31
CA GLY A 63 -2.64 6.23 2.14
C GLY A 63 -2.68 5.22 1.01
N LEU A 64 -2.52 5.74 -0.21
CA LEU A 64 -2.48 4.96 -1.44
C LEU A 64 -1.20 5.31 -2.19
N PHE A 65 -0.51 4.28 -2.67
CA PHE A 65 0.72 4.40 -3.44
C PHE A 65 0.57 3.66 -4.77
N PRO A 66 1.06 4.24 -5.89
CA PRO A 66 0.97 3.58 -7.17
C PRO A 66 1.84 2.33 -7.21
N ASN A 67 1.31 1.25 -7.81
CA ASN A 67 2.12 0.13 -8.26
C ASN A 67 2.38 0.31 -9.76
N VAL A 68 3.63 0.10 -10.18
CA VAL A 68 4.07 0.34 -11.55
C VAL A 68 4.79 -0.89 -12.10
N TYR A 69 4.69 -1.09 -13.42
CA TYR A 69 5.57 -2.02 -14.13
C TYR A 69 6.89 -1.33 -14.45
N LEU A 70 7.99 -1.98 -14.09
CA LEU A 70 9.33 -1.52 -14.44
C LEU A 70 9.75 -2.12 -15.78
N TYR A 71 10.17 -1.26 -16.70
CA TYR A 71 10.69 -1.66 -18.01
C TYR A 71 12.19 -1.37 -18.10
N LYS A 72 12.88 -2.09 -18.98
CA LYS A 72 14.26 -1.74 -19.34
C LYS A 72 14.22 -0.45 -20.17
N LYS A 73 15.30 0.34 -20.12
CA LYS A 73 15.39 1.63 -20.83
C LYS A 73 15.04 1.55 -22.32
N ASN A 74 15.40 0.44 -22.99
CA ASN A 74 15.18 0.25 -24.43
C ASN A 74 14.06 -0.76 -24.74
N THR A 75 13.10 -0.93 -23.82
CA THR A 75 11.91 -1.75 -24.09
C THR A 75 11.12 -1.17 -25.26
N ASP A 76 10.61 -2.04 -26.14
CA ASP A 76 9.77 -1.65 -27.27
C ASP A 76 8.57 -0.80 -26.81
N PRO A 77 8.42 0.45 -27.29
CA PRO A 77 7.30 1.31 -26.94
C PRO A 77 5.93 0.71 -27.30
N GLN A 78 5.84 -0.19 -28.28
CA GLN A 78 4.59 -0.86 -28.62
C GLN A 78 4.15 -1.84 -27.54
N LEU A 79 5.10 -2.55 -26.91
CA LEU A 79 4.82 -3.43 -25.79
C LEU A 79 4.29 -2.66 -24.58
N ILE A 80 4.92 -1.53 -24.25
CA ILE A 80 4.50 -0.66 -23.13
C ILE A 80 3.06 -0.20 -23.36
N LYS A 81 2.77 0.35 -24.54
CA LYS A 81 1.40 0.79 -24.91
C LYS A 81 0.38 -0.35 -24.85
N ALA A 82 0.76 -1.55 -25.29
CA ALA A 82 -0.14 -2.70 -25.26
C ALA A 82 -0.47 -3.12 -23.82
N ILE A 83 0.52 -3.15 -22.92
CA ILE A 83 0.30 -3.45 -21.50
C ILE A 83 -0.56 -2.37 -20.85
N ASP A 84 -0.26 -1.10 -21.06
CA ASP A 84 -1.02 0.02 -20.49
C ASP A 84 -2.49 -0.01 -20.93
N ALA A 85 -2.74 -0.28 -22.22
CA ALA A 85 -4.09 -0.41 -22.75
C ALA A 85 -4.88 -1.54 -22.06
N GLN A 86 -4.22 -2.68 -21.78
CA GLN A 86 -4.86 -3.79 -21.07
C GLN A 86 -5.11 -3.45 -19.60
N LEU A 87 -4.19 -2.78 -18.92
CA LEU A 87 -4.40 -2.33 -17.54
C LEU A 87 -5.57 -1.35 -17.43
N VAL A 88 -5.72 -0.45 -18.40
CA VAL A 88 -6.89 0.46 -18.49
C VAL A 88 -8.19 -0.33 -18.70
N ALA A 89 -8.19 -1.32 -19.60
CA ALA A 89 -9.35 -2.17 -19.84
C ALA A 89 -9.78 -2.95 -18.59
N LEU A 90 -8.82 -3.61 -17.92
CA LEU A 90 -9.04 -4.39 -16.69
C LEU A 90 -9.47 -3.51 -15.50
N LYS A 91 -9.02 -2.25 -15.46
CA LYS A 91 -9.50 -1.29 -14.47
C LYS A 91 -10.94 -0.89 -14.76
N LYS A 92 -11.27 -0.62 -16.04
CA LYS A 92 -12.58 -0.17 -16.48
C LYS A 92 -13.66 -1.24 -16.33
N ASP A 93 -13.34 -2.49 -16.60
CA ASP A 93 -14.30 -3.61 -16.51
C ASP A 93 -14.48 -4.16 -15.08
N GLY A 94 -13.69 -3.66 -14.12
CA GLY A 94 -13.79 -4.04 -12.71
C GLY A 94 -12.96 -5.25 -12.31
N THR A 95 -12.22 -5.87 -13.24
CA THR A 95 -11.38 -7.05 -12.95
C THR A 95 -10.35 -6.74 -11.88
N LEU A 96 -9.66 -5.59 -11.97
CA LEU A 96 -8.66 -5.23 -10.96
C LEU A 96 -9.28 -4.99 -9.57
N ALA A 97 -10.50 -4.43 -9.52
CA ALA A 97 -11.23 -4.24 -8.29
C ALA A 97 -11.64 -5.58 -7.64
N GLU A 98 -12.03 -6.56 -8.45
CA GLU A 98 -12.31 -7.93 -7.99
C GLU A 98 -11.06 -8.60 -7.42
N LEU A 99 -9.94 -8.52 -8.14
CA LEU A 99 -8.65 -9.04 -7.66
C LEU A 99 -8.21 -8.36 -6.36
N SER A 100 -8.40 -7.04 -6.27
CA SER A 100 -8.11 -6.28 -5.05
C SER A 100 -8.89 -6.83 -3.86
N ARG A 101 -10.21 -6.98 -3.99
CA ARG A 101 -11.04 -7.54 -2.91
C ARG A 101 -10.60 -8.95 -2.51
N LYS A 102 -10.22 -9.77 -3.48
CA LYS A 102 -9.77 -11.15 -3.23
C LYS A 102 -8.47 -11.22 -2.45
N TRP A 103 -7.47 -10.39 -2.80
CA TRP A 103 -6.11 -10.53 -2.28
C TRP A 103 -5.77 -9.52 -1.18
N TYR A 104 -6.45 -8.37 -1.15
CA TYR A 104 -6.23 -7.29 -0.19
C TYR A 104 -7.41 -7.07 0.76
N ALA A 105 -8.49 -7.84 0.62
CA ALA A 105 -9.72 -7.69 1.41
C ALA A 105 -10.39 -6.31 1.31
N GLU A 106 -9.95 -5.47 0.37
CA GLU A 106 -10.48 -4.13 0.10
C GLU A 106 -10.43 -3.83 -1.40
N ASP A 107 -11.26 -2.90 -1.87
CA ASP A 107 -11.19 -2.39 -3.24
C ASP A 107 -10.33 -1.12 -3.28
N VAL A 108 -9.04 -1.28 -3.60
CA VAL A 108 -8.08 -0.16 -3.60
C VAL A 108 -8.40 0.91 -4.64
N TYR A 109 -9.23 0.59 -5.65
CA TYR A 109 -9.64 1.54 -6.68
C TYR A 109 -10.85 2.39 -6.27
N ALA A 110 -11.58 1.97 -5.23
CA ALA A 110 -12.73 2.69 -4.66
C ALA A 110 -12.40 3.42 -3.35
N LEU A 111 -11.18 3.29 -2.83
CA LEU A 111 -10.75 3.97 -1.62
C LEU A 111 -10.74 5.50 -1.79
N PRO A 112 -10.99 6.29 -0.73
CA PRO A 112 -10.87 7.74 -0.77
C PRO A 112 -9.48 8.17 -1.27
N GLY A 113 -9.45 9.03 -2.29
CA GLY A 113 -8.21 9.50 -2.91
C GLY A 113 -7.63 8.57 -4.00
N ALA A 114 -8.26 7.43 -4.31
CA ALA A 114 -7.81 6.52 -5.37
C ALA A 114 -7.77 7.16 -6.77
N SER A 115 -8.68 8.10 -7.06
CA SER A 115 -8.66 8.91 -8.28
C SER A 115 -7.49 9.89 -8.35
N ASP A 116 -6.94 10.25 -7.20
CA ASP A 116 -5.93 11.31 -7.06
C ASP A 116 -4.51 10.76 -7.03
N VAL A 117 -4.36 9.42 -7.00
CA VAL A 117 -3.07 8.74 -7.09
C VAL A 117 -2.45 9.01 -8.45
N LYS A 118 -1.40 9.82 -8.46
CA LYS A 118 -0.59 10.09 -9.64
C LYS A 118 0.60 9.15 -9.66
N VAL A 119 0.81 8.48 -10.79
CA VAL A 119 2.11 7.89 -11.11
C VAL A 119 2.99 9.04 -11.55
N ASN A 120 4.00 9.40 -10.76
CA ASN A 120 4.98 10.37 -11.23
C ASN A 120 5.82 9.70 -12.34
N THR A 121 5.67 10.18 -13.57
CA THR A 121 6.46 9.75 -14.72
C THR A 121 7.64 10.68 -15.00
N ASP A 122 7.88 11.68 -14.17
CA ASP A 122 8.95 12.69 -14.31
C ASP A 122 10.34 12.10 -13.96
N TRP A 123 10.69 10.95 -14.54
CA TRP A 123 12.00 10.29 -14.38
C TRP A 123 12.98 10.67 -15.51
N GLU A 124 12.81 11.85 -16.11
CA GLU A 124 13.83 12.49 -16.94
C GLU A 124 14.85 13.27 -16.09
#